data_AF-R7EKX6-F1
#
_entry.id   AF-R7EKX6-F1
#
_cell.length_a   1.000
_cell.length_b   1.000
_cell.length_c   1.000
_cell.angle_alpha   90.00
_cell.angle_beta   90.00
_cell.angle_gamma   90.00
#
_symmetry.space_group_name_H-M   'P 1'
#
loop_
_entity.id
_entity.type
_entity.pdbx_description
1 polymer ?
#
loop_
_entity_poly.entity_id
_entity_poly.type
_entity_poly.pdbx_seq_one_letter_code
_entity_poly.pdbx_strand_id
1 'polypeptide(L)'
;MKPTAVDPKSTTRAAAFDLWMSAPNPMVTFFKTLDVTPLVRYSRRRGLKFNMLMCWCVGKAASGIKEFYLLPVGHELLKYDTIAVNTIVKNRTGEVSSCDVPFSDSLARFNADYLLLTREAAESCADHDLTDSMVIGTSAIIDTEIDGAVGMNSGIFNNPFII
;
A
#
# COMPACT_ATOMS: atom_id res chain seq x y z
N MET A 1 -15.13 8.48 -0.68
CA MET A 1 -16.50 7.89 -0.55
C MET A 1 -16.38 6.79 0.49
N LYS A 2 -17.33 6.62 1.41
CA LYS A 2 -17.19 5.55 2.43
C LYS A 2 -17.10 4.17 1.75
N PRO A 3 -16.23 3.27 2.25
CA PRO A 3 -16.16 1.91 1.72
C PRO A 3 -17.49 1.19 1.88
N THR A 4 -17.78 0.28 0.96
CA THR A 4 -19.01 -0.51 0.94
C THR A 4 -18.71 -1.95 1.33
N ALA A 5 -19.50 -2.53 2.23
CA ALA A 5 -19.46 -3.95 2.48
C ALA A 5 -19.92 -4.72 1.23
N VAL A 6 -19.21 -5.80 0.87
CA VAL A 6 -19.55 -6.66 -0.26
C VAL A 6 -19.59 -8.12 0.19
N ASP A 7 -20.43 -8.92 -0.47
CA ASP A 7 -20.45 -10.37 -0.25
C ASP A 7 -19.14 -10.98 -0.79
N PRO A 8 -18.30 -11.62 0.05
CA PRO A 8 -17.07 -12.27 -0.41
C PRO A 8 -17.31 -13.25 -1.57
N LYS A 9 -18.47 -13.94 -1.60
CA LYS A 9 -18.84 -14.90 -2.64
C LYS A 9 -19.07 -14.26 -4.00
N SER A 10 -19.31 -12.95 -4.04
CA SER A 10 -19.40 -12.17 -5.28
C SER A 10 -18.03 -11.74 -5.83
N THR A 11 -16.93 -12.10 -5.16
CA THR A 11 -15.57 -11.69 -5.50
C THR A 11 -14.65 -12.88 -5.81
N THR A 12 -13.48 -12.61 -6.41
CA THR A 12 -12.42 -13.62 -6.59
C THR A 12 -11.76 -14.06 -5.28
N ARG A 13 -12.08 -13.41 -4.16
CA ARG A 13 -11.47 -13.66 -2.85
C ARG A 13 -12.29 -14.60 -1.95
N ALA A 14 -13.43 -15.13 -2.40
CA ALA A 14 -14.33 -15.96 -1.59
C ALA A 14 -13.61 -17.05 -0.78
N ALA A 15 -12.84 -17.92 -1.45
CA ALA A 15 -12.13 -19.02 -0.79
C ALA A 15 -11.04 -18.53 0.19
N ALA A 16 -10.34 -17.44 -0.17
CA ALA A 16 -9.33 -16.85 0.70
C ALA A 16 -9.97 -16.22 1.95
N PHE A 17 -11.11 -15.55 1.78
CA PHE A 17 -11.87 -14.98 2.89
C PHE A 17 -12.33 -16.07 3.85
N ASP A 18 -12.98 -17.12 3.34
CA ASP A 18 -13.45 -18.25 4.16
C ASP A 18 -12.31 -18.95 4.91
N LEU A 19 -11.14 -19.10 4.27
CA LEU A 19 -9.98 -19.78 4.86
C LEU A 19 -9.30 -18.94 5.95
N TRP A 20 -9.18 -17.63 5.72
CA TRP A 20 -8.30 -16.77 6.53
C TRP A 20 -9.04 -15.93 7.56
N MET A 21 -10.36 -15.72 7.44
CA MET A 21 -11.05 -14.76 8.31
C MET A 21 -11.10 -15.18 9.79
N SER A 22 -10.94 -16.47 10.07
CA SER A 22 -10.81 -17.00 11.44
C SER A 22 -9.36 -17.20 11.88
N ALA A 23 -8.38 -16.96 11.00
CA ALA A 23 -6.98 -17.05 11.37
C ALA A 23 -6.58 -15.83 12.22
N PRO A 24 -5.76 -16.01 13.27
CA PRO A 24 -5.44 -14.93 14.20
C PRO A 24 -4.59 -13.81 13.59
N ASN A 25 -3.76 -14.11 12.57
CA ASN A 25 -2.91 -13.11 11.92
C ASN A 25 -2.43 -13.54 10.51
N PRO A 26 -3.32 -13.78 9.53
CA PRO A 26 -3.01 -14.38 8.24
C PRO A 26 -2.20 -13.45 7.33
N MET A 27 -0.92 -13.26 7.66
CA MET A 27 0.01 -12.40 6.93
C MET A 27 1.20 -13.20 6.41
N VAL A 28 1.73 -12.73 5.28
CA VAL A 28 2.97 -13.19 4.68
C VAL A 28 3.70 -11.99 4.09
N THR A 29 5.01 -11.96 4.23
CA THR A 29 5.87 -10.94 3.62
C THR A 29 6.73 -11.57 2.55
N PHE A 30 6.65 -11.03 1.33
CA PHE A 30 7.59 -11.32 0.25
C PHE A 30 8.53 -10.13 0.07
N PHE A 31 9.77 -10.39 -0.30
CA PHE A 31 10.74 -9.33 -0.60
C PHE A 31 11.48 -9.61 -1.91
N LYS A 32 11.82 -8.52 -2.61
CA LYS A 32 12.57 -8.54 -3.87
C LYS A 32 13.44 -7.29 -3.96
N THR A 33 14.67 -7.48 -4.44
CA THR A 33 15.60 -6.42 -4.80
C THR A 33 15.18 -5.83 -6.14
N LEU A 34 14.87 -4.53 -6.15
CA LEU A 34 14.48 -3.80 -7.35
C LEU A 34 15.65 -2.94 -7.86
N ASP A 35 15.95 -3.02 -9.17
CA ASP A 35 16.87 -2.05 -9.79
C ASP A 35 16.16 -0.70 -9.97
N VAL A 36 16.48 0.23 -9.08
CA VAL A 36 15.93 1.59 -9.07
C VAL A 36 16.79 2.59 -9.87
N THR A 37 17.84 2.14 -10.56
CA THR A 37 18.75 3.02 -11.33
C THR A 37 18.02 3.93 -12.32
N PRO A 38 17.03 3.45 -13.11
CA PRO A 38 16.28 4.32 -14.01
C PRO A 38 15.51 5.43 -13.27
N LEU A 39 14.94 5.10 -12.11
CA LEU A 39 14.16 6.03 -11.31
C LEU A 39 15.05 7.10 -10.65
N VAL A 40 16.23 6.72 -10.15
CA VAL A 40 17.25 7.65 -9.63
C VAL A 40 17.69 8.63 -10.73
N ARG A 41 17.97 8.13 -11.94
CA ARG A 41 18.31 8.99 -13.08
C ARG A 41 17.17 9.93 -13.46
N TYR A 42 15.93 9.45 -13.42
CA TYR A 42 14.76 10.28 -13.70
C TYR A 42 14.55 11.37 -12.64
N SER A 43 14.66 11.01 -11.35
CA SER A 43 14.63 11.92 -10.20
C SER A 43 15.61 13.09 -10.39
N ARG A 44 16.88 12.78 -10.65
CA ARG A 44 17.93 13.79 -10.85
C ARG A 44 17.66 14.69 -12.06
N ARG A 45 17.23 14.11 -13.19
CA ARG A 45 16.96 14.87 -14.43
C ARG A 45 15.76 15.81 -14.29
N ARG A 46 14.77 15.48 -13.47
CA ARG A 46 13.52 16.24 -13.33
C ARG A 46 13.41 17.05 -12.04
N GLY A 47 14.38 16.93 -11.13
CA GLY A 47 14.33 17.59 -9.81
C GLY A 47 13.23 17.05 -8.90
N LEU A 48 12.76 15.81 -9.13
CA LEU A 48 11.69 15.19 -8.35
C LEU A 48 12.25 14.34 -7.22
N LYS A 49 11.58 14.33 -6.05
CA LYS A 49 12.01 13.50 -4.90
C LYS A 49 11.95 12.01 -5.25
N PHE A 50 13.02 11.28 -4.94
CA PHE A 50 13.09 9.84 -5.18
C PHE A 50 11.97 9.07 -4.46
N ASN A 51 11.75 9.33 -3.17
CA ASN A 51 10.69 8.66 -2.39
C ASN A 51 9.29 8.93 -2.96
N MET A 52 9.02 10.15 -3.44
CA MET A 52 7.76 10.48 -4.11
C MET A 52 7.57 9.63 -5.38
N LEU A 53 8.61 9.50 -6.19
CA LEU A 53 8.56 8.66 -7.39
C LEU A 53 8.35 7.18 -7.06
N MET A 54 8.98 6.66 -5.99
CA MET A 54 8.74 5.31 -5.51
C MET A 54 7.28 5.11 -5.09
N CYS A 55 6.71 6.05 -4.32
CA CYS A 55 5.30 6.00 -3.92
C CYS A 55 4.36 6.04 -5.15
N TRP A 56 4.67 6.87 -6.15
CA TRP A 56 3.89 6.93 -7.38
C TRP A 56 3.94 5.61 -8.15
N CYS A 57 5.11 4.98 -8.28
CA CYS A 57 5.25 3.67 -8.91
C CYS A 57 4.46 2.58 -8.17
N VAL A 58 4.50 2.57 -6.84
CA VAL A 58 3.72 1.65 -6.00
C VAL A 58 2.23 1.86 -6.23
N GLY A 59 1.74 3.10 -6.15
CA GLY A 59 0.34 3.43 -6.40
C GLY A 59 -0.10 3.06 -7.82
N LYS A 60 0.76 3.31 -8.81
CA LYS A 60 0.48 2.97 -10.21
C LYS A 60 0.33 1.47 -10.41
N ALA A 61 1.24 0.67 -9.83
CA ALA A 61 1.13 -0.78 -9.87
C ALA A 61 -0.12 -1.28 -9.13
N ALA A 62 -0.35 -0.77 -7.91
CA ALA A 62 -1.46 -1.20 -7.07
C ALA A 62 -2.83 -0.87 -7.68
N SER A 63 -2.97 0.29 -8.32
CA SER A 63 -4.22 0.71 -8.95
C SER A 63 -4.69 -0.20 -10.09
N GLY A 64 -3.79 -1.01 -10.65
CA GLY A 64 -4.14 -2.01 -11.67
C GLY A 64 -4.68 -3.32 -11.11
N ILE A 65 -4.64 -3.53 -9.78
CA ILE A 65 -4.98 -4.80 -9.14
C ILE A 65 -6.31 -4.65 -8.41
N LYS A 66 -7.36 -5.25 -8.95
CA LYS A 66 -8.73 -5.18 -8.39
C LYS A 66 -8.82 -5.67 -6.94
N GLU A 67 -7.99 -6.65 -6.56
CA GLU A 67 -7.96 -7.19 -5.21
C GLU A 67 -7.38 -6.21 -4.18
N PHE A 68 -6.59 -5.22 -4.61
CA PHE A 68 -6.06 -4.18 -3.73
C PHE A 68 -7.07 -3.09 -3.42
N TYR A 69 -8.33 -3.27 -3.82
CA TYR A 69 -9.45 -2.44 -3.40
C TYR A 69 -10.33 -3.14 -2.36
N LEU A 70 -9.94 -4.33 -1.89
CA LEU A 70 -10.67 -5.15 -0.94
C LEU A 70 -9.88 -5.31 0.35
N LEU A 71 -10.52 -5.07 1.49
CA LEU A 71 -9.92 -5.23 2.82
C LEU A 71 -10.88 -5.95 3.77
N PRO A 72 -10.50 -7.11 4.33
CA PRO A 72 -11.22 -7.72 5.43
C PRO A 72 -11.09 -6.86 6.70
N VAL A 73 -12.21 -6.51 7.33
CA VAL A 73 -12.26 -5.78 8.60
C VAL A 73 -13.27 -6.46 9.51
N GLY A 74 -12.82 -6.98 10.66
CA GLY A 74 -13.66 -7.82 11.51
C GLY A 74 -14.08 -9.09 10.76
N HIS A 75 -15.38 -9.26 10.50
CA HIS A 75 -15.91 -10.37 9.68
C HIS A 75 -16.58 -9.87 8.38
N GLU A 76 -16.28 -8.65 7.97
CA GLU A 76 -16.79 -8.06 6.74
C GLU A 76 -15.68 -7.90 5.70
N LEU A 77 -16.04 -7.97 4.42
CA LEU A 77 -15.15 -7.59 3.32
C LEU A 77 -15.56 -6.21 2.81
N LEU A 78 -14.70 -5.22 3.01
CA LEU A 78 -14.93 -3.86 2.55
C LEU A 78 -14.31 -3.64 1.18
N LYS A 79 -15.04 -2.97 0.31
CA LYS A 79 -14.57 -2.48 -0.99
C LYS A 79 -14.41 -0.97 -0.97
N TYR A 80 -13.27 -0.50 -1.46
CA TYR A 80 -12.95 0.90 -1.67
C TYR A 80 -12.98 1.23 -3.16
N ASP A 81 -13.24 2.49 -3.50
CA ASP A 81 -13.24 2.95 -4.89
C ASP A 81 -11.90 3.61 -5.29
N THR A 82 -11.11 4.01 -4.30
CA THR A 82 -9.88 4.77 -4.48
C THR A 82 -8.71 4.13 -3.73
N ILE A 83 -7.50 4.39 -4.24
CA ILE A 83 -6.25 3.98 -3.63
C ILE A 83 -5.54 5.22 -3.08
N ALA A 84 -4.93 5.08 -1.93
CA ALA A 84 -3.92 6.00 -1.41
C ALA A 84 -2.61 5.24 -1.20
N VAL A 85 -1.49 5.96 -1.20
CA VAL A 85 -0.17 5.40 -0.88
C VAL A 85 0.33 6.05 0.40
N ASN A 86 0.67 5.24 1.40
CA ASN A 86 1.21 5.73 2.65
C ASN A 86 2.73 5.97 2.55
N THR A 87 3.21 7.05 3.17
CA THR A 87 4.63 7.32 3.38
C THR A 87 4.87 7.81 4.80
N ILE A 88 6.03 7.45 5.36
CA ILE A 88 6.49 7.98 6.64
C ILE A 88 7.27 9.28 6.43
N VAL A 89 6.96 10.28 7.23
CA VAL A 89 7.54 11.62 7.18
C VAL A 89 8.28 11.89 8.48
N LYS A 90 9.50 12.43 8.39
CA LYS A 90 10.19 12.97 9.57
C LYS A 90 9.57 14.31 9.93
N ASN A 91 9.04 14.45 11.14
CA ASN A 91 8.38 15.68 11.58
C ASN A 91 9.37 16.68 12.21
N ARG A 92 8.88 17.89 12.50
CA ARG A 92 9.70 18.98 13.05
C ARG A 92 10.26 18.72 14.44
N THR A 93 9.69 17.78 15.21
CA THR A 93 10.23 17.37 16.52
C THR A 93 11.33 16.32 16.40
N GLY A 94 11.61 15.84 15.18
CA GLY A 94 12.60 14.82 14.91
C GLY A 94 12.07 13.39 14.99
N GLU A 95 10.77 13.22 15.26
CA GLU A 95 10.05 11.95 15.25
C GLU A 95 9.46 11.66 13.85
N VAL A 96 8.49 10.75 13.78
CA VAL A 96 7.83 10.36 12.54
C VAL A 96 6.32 10.61 12.60
N SER A 97 5.74 10.88 11.43
CA SER A 97 4.29 10.95 11.22
C SER A 97 3.93 10.14 9.97
N SER A 98 2.78 9.48 10.00
CA SER A 98 2.17 8.76 8.88
C SER A 98 1.49 9.74 7.93
N CYS A 99 1.59 9.52 6.61
CA CYS A 99 0.96 10.38 5.63
C CYS A 99 0.46 9.57 4.43
N ASP A 100 -0.86 9.48 4.32
CA ASP A 100 -1.54 8.92 3.16
C ASP A 100 -1.66 9.97 2.05
N VAL A 101 -1.18 9.63 0.87
CA VAL A 101 -1.29 10.48 -0.32
C VAL A 101 -2.28 9.85 -1.30
N PRO A 102 -3.35 10.55 -1.71
CA PRO A 102 -4.32 10.00 -2.65
C PRO A 102 -3.62 9.70 -3.99
N PHE A 103 -3.84 8.50 -4.54
CA PHE A 103 -3.18 8.12 -5.77
C PHE A 103 -3.79 8.88 -6.97
N SER A 104 -2.92 9.38 -7.86
CA SER A 104 -3.31 9.95 -9.15
C SER A 104 -2.40 9.42 -10.24
N ASP A 105 -3.00 9.01 -11.36
CA ASP A 105 -2.24 8.59 -12.53
C ASP A 105 -1.44 9.75 -13.15
N SER A 106 -1.88 10.99 -12.90
CA SER A 106 -1.11 12.17 -13.27
C SER A 106 0.04 12.38 -12.29
N LEU A 107 1.26 12.03 -12.70
CA LEU A 107 2.49 12.24 -11.90
C LEU A 107 2.59 13.68 -11.37
N ALA A 108 2.18 14.68 -12.16
CA ALA A 108 2.21 16.08 -11.73
C ALA A 108 1.24 16.37 -10.57
N ARG A 109 0.05 15.75 -10.58
CA ARG A 109 -0.95 15.91 -9.50
C ARG A 109 -0.48 15.18 -8.25
N PHE A 110 -0.09 13.92 -8.39
CA PHE A 110 0.45 13.13 -7.28
C PHE A 110 1.66 13.81 -6.62
N ASN A 111 2.59 14.38 -7.41
CA ASN A 111 3.72 15.12 -6.87
C ASN A 111 3.28 16.37 -6.08
N ALA A 112 2.29 17.12 -6.57
CA ALA A 112 1.78 18.28 -5.87
C ALA A 112 1.14 17.90 -4.53
N ASP A 113 0.28 16.88 -4.54
CA ASP A 113 -0.39 16.37 -3.34
C ASP A 113 0.63 15.80 -2.34
N TYR A 114 1.60 15.01 -2.82
CA TYR A 114 2.68 14.48 -2.00
C TYR A 114 3.46 15.61 -1.29
N LEU A 115 3.86 16.65 -2.01
CA LEU A 115 4.64 17.74 -1.43
C LEU A 115 3.84 18.57 -0.43
N LEU A 116 2.56 18.80 -0.69
CA LEU A 116 1.65 19.51 0.19
C LEU A 116 1.44 18.72 1.50
N LEU A 117 0.94 17.50 1.39
CA LEU A 117 0.53 16.67 2.52
C LEU A 117 1.71 16.28 3.40
N THR A 118 2.85 15.91 2.80
CA THR A 118 4.03 15.57 3.60
C THR A 118 4.63 16.77 4.33
N ARG A 119 4.49 17.98 3.79
CA ARG A 119 4.88 19.20 4.51
C ARG A 119 3.94 19.44 5.69
N GLU A 120 2.63 19.32 5.47
CA GLU A 120 1.62 19.51 6.52
C GLU A 120 1.78 18.49 7.66
N ALA A 121 2.00 17.21 7.34
CA ALA A 121 2.28 16.17 8.35
C ALA A 121 3.58 16.47 9.11
N ALA A 122 4.64 16.93 8.42
CA ALA A 122 5.90 17.28 9.06
C ALA A 122 5.78 18.48 10.02
N GLU A 123 4.97 19.48 9.66
CA GLU A 123 4.78 20.71 10.43
C GLU A 123 3.81 20.54 11.59
N SER A 124 2.74 19.78 11.38
CA SER A 124 1.72 19.52 12.39
C SER A 124 2.13 18.45 13.40
N CYS A 125 3.08 17.57 13.04
CA CYS A 125 3.41 16.35 13.77
C CYS A 125 2.22 15.38 13.92
N ALA A 126 1.18 15.53 13.11
CA ALA A 126 0.01 14.67 13.12
C ALA A 126 -0.01 13.77 11.90
N ASP A 127 -0.60 12.59 12.07
CA ASP A 127 -0.83 11.66 10.98
C ASP A 127 -1.91 12.22 10.03
N HIS A 128 -1.74 11.97 8.74
CA HIS A 128 -2.73 12.25 7.72
C HIS A 128 -3.28 10.94 7.17
N ASP A 129 -4.46 10.54 7.65
CA ASP A 129 -5.07 9.25 7.32
C ASP A 129 -6.27 9.40 6.37
N LEU A 130 -6.30 8.59 5.31
CA LEU A 130 -7.39 8.56 4.33
C LEU A 130 -8.25 7.30 4.51
N THR A 131 -9.09 7.33 5.55
CA THR A 131 -9.96 6.20 5.95
C THR A 131 -10.99 5.76 4.90
N ASP A 132 -11.24 6.59 3.88
CA ASP A 132 -12.20 6.32 2.80
C ASP A 132 -11.53 5.84 1.51
N SER A 133 -10.22 5.57 1.55
CA SER A 133 -9.43 4.97 0.48
C SER A 133 -8.75 3.69 0.96
N MET A 134 -8.50 2.75 0.04
CA MET A 134 -7.65 1.63 0.37
C MET A 134 -6.19 2.09 0.38
N VAL A 135 -5.56 2.04 1.54
CA VAL A 135 -4.22 2.56 1.76
C VAL A 135 -3.20 1.46 1.51
N ILE A 136 -2.37 1.69 0.50
CA ILE A 136 -1.24 0.83 0.17
C ILE A 136 -0.02 1.40 0.88
N GLY A 137 0.40 0.74 1.96
CA GLY A 137 1.77 0.91 2.47
C GLY A 137 2.77 0.63 1.35
N THR A 138 4.02 1.07 1.46
CA THR A 138 5.08 0.85 0.45
C THR A 138 5.53 -0.62 0.28
N SER A 139 4.56 -1.52 0.19
CA SER A 139 4.64 -2.97 0.18
C SER A 139 3.59 -3.48 -0.82
N ALA A 140 3.87 -3.38 -2.13
CA ALA A 140 3.03 -3.99 -3.15
C ALA A 140 3.92 -4.63 -4.22
N ILE A 141 3.71 -5.93 -4.47
CA ILE A 141 4.42 -6.73 -5.47
C ILE A 141 3.42 -7.15 -6.56
N ILE A 142 3.85 -7.00 -7.81
CA ILE A 142 3.23 -7.49 -9.06
C ILE A 142 3.96 -8.76 -9.51
N ASP A 143 3.44 -9.50 -10.50
CA ASP A 143 4.08 -10.69 -11.08
C ASP A 143 5.59 -10.48 -11.36
N THR A 144 6.43 -10.98 -10.46
CA THR A 144 7.89 -10.83 -10.48
C THR A 144 8.53 -12.00 -9.75
N GLU A 145 9.79 -12.28 -10.06
CA GLU A 145 10.62 -13.15 -9.25
C GLU A 145 10.78 -12.55 -7.85
N ILE A 146 10.73 -13.38 -6.81
CA ILE A 146 10.94 -12.98 -5.40
C ILE A 146 12.30 -13.45 -4.91
N ASP A 147 12.92 -12.71 -3.99
CA ASP A 147 14.18 -13.12 -3.35
C ASP A 147 13.94 -13.96 -2.09
N GLY A 148 12.74 -13.87 -1.51
CA GLY A 148 12.31 -14.74 -0.42
C GLY A 148 10.95 -14.37 0.16
N ALA A 149 10.50 -15.21 1.10
CA ALA A 149 9.29 -15.01 1.89
C ALA A 149 9.56 -15.26 3.37
N VAL A 150 8.99 -14.44 4.25
CA VAL A 150 9.13 -14.51 5.71
C VAL A 150 7.82 -14.16 6.41
N GLY A 151 7.74 -14.46 7.71
CA GLY A 151 6.65 -13.96 8.56
C GLY A 151 5.28 -14.60 8.31
N MET A 152 5.24 -15.80 7.70
CA MET A 152 3.99 -16.54 7.48
C MET A 152 3.38 -16.97 8.82
N ASN A 153 2.32 -16.28 9.25
CA ASN A 153 1.58 -16.60 10.46
C ASN A 153 0.16 -17.05 10.06
N SER A 154 -0.06 -18.34 9.94
CA SER A 154 -1.38 -18.86 9.54
C SER A 154 -2.20 -19.38 10.72
N GLY A 155 -1.58 -19.64 11.87
CA GLY A 155 -2.18 -20.29 13.04
C GLY A 155 -2.68 -21.74 12.84
N ILE A 156 -2.92 -22.15 11.59
CA ILE A 156 -3.62 -23.40 11.22
C ILE A 156 -2.74 -24.32 10.35
N PHE A 157 -1.84 -23.76 9.54
CA PHE A 157 -0.94 -24.51 8.66
C PHE A 157 0.53 -24.33 9.07
N ASN A 158 1.24 -25.45 9.26
CA ASN A 158 2.70 -25.45 9.30
C ASN A 158 3.20 -25.27 7.86
N ASN A 159 3.59 -24.03 7.52
CA ASN A 159 4.11 -23.56 6.23
C ASN A 159 3.66 -24.37 4.97
N PRO A 160 2.48 -24.08 4.40
CA PRO A 160 1.92 -24.84 3.29
C PRO A 160 2.49 -24.48 1.91
N PHE A 161 3.46 -23.56 1.83
CA PHE A 161 4.04 -23.11 0.57
C PHE A 161 5.53 -23.41 0.55
N ILE A 162 5.88 -24.53 -0.11
CA ILE A 162 7.19 -24.68 -0.73
C ILE A 162 7.19 -23.69 -1.90
N ILE A 163 8.07 -22.69 -1.85
CA ILE A 163 8.35 -21.79 -2.97
C ILE A 163 9.25 -22.52 -3.97
#